data_AF-A0A5B6WSZ6-F1
#
_entry.id   AF-A0A5B6WSZ6-F1
#
_cell.length_a   1.000
_cell.length_b   1.000
_cell.length_c   1.000
_cell.angle_alpha   90.00
_cell.angle_beta   90.00
_cell.angle_gamma   90.00
#
_symmetry.space_group_name_H-M   'P 1'
#
loop_
_entity.id
_entity.type
_entity.pdbx_description
1 polymer ?
#
loop_
_entity_poly.entity_id
_entity_poly.type
_entity_poly.pdbx_seq_one_letter_code
_entity_poly.pdbx_strand_id
1 'polypeptide(L)'
;MDEFLNRFRKMWNNNNRNDIYFIGGFGTVAWIDVKEYEALKPDKIAVDGGEQNLKELNVTFSKPLKELLSAEAEVDDAALISIDSKGIDIRVRQGAQFNVQRLSFEEGQGVETLEEAKVALWKVIKKGQVQNLKR
;
A
#
# COMPACT_ATOMS: atom_id res chain seq x y z
N MET A 1 -23.91 5.07 -4.91
CA MET A 1 -22.55 5.05 -5.50
C MET A 1 -22.43 6.09 -6.61
N ASP A 2 -23.10 7.25 -6.49
CA ASP A 2 -23.46 8.08 -7.67
C ASP A 2 -23.28 9.61 -7.51
N GLU A 3 -22.78 10.10 -6.38
CA GLU A 3 -22.67 11.55 -6.16
C GLU A 3 -21.24 12.08 -6.35
N PHE A 4 -20.24 11.26 -6.05
CA PHE A 4 -18.83 11.59 -6.21
C PHE A 4 -18.40 11.64 -7.68
N LEU A 5 -18.81 10.64 -8.48
CA LEU A 5 -18.53 10.57 -9.92
C LEU A 5 -19.24 11.67 -10.72
N ASN A 6 -20.47 12.03 -10.33
CA ASN A 6 -21.22 13.09 -11.00
C ASN A 6 -20.64 14.50 -10.75
N ARG A 7 -20.01 14.74 -9.60
CA ARG A 7 -19.31 16.02 -9.32
C ARG A 7 -18.07 16.21 -10.19
N PHE A 8 -17.30 15.15 -10.46
CA PHE A 8 -16.15 15.22 -11.35
C PHE A 8 -16.55 15.46 -12.82
N ARG A 9 -17.62 14.81 -13.28
CA ARG A 9 -18.09 14.89 -14.67
C ARG A 9 -18.53 16.30 -15.11
N LYS A 10 -18.96 17.15 -14.16
CA LYS A 10 -19.46 18.50 -14.47
C LYS A 10 -18.35 19.55 -14.67
N MET A 11 -17.11 19.24 -14.32
CA MET A 11 -15.99 20.21 -14.36
C MET A 11 -15.22 20.20 -15.69
N TRP A 12 -15.48 19.24 -16.59
CA TRP A 12 -14.68 19.03 -17.79
C TRP A 12 -15.57 18.77 -19.03
N ASN A 13 -16.25 19.81 -19.52
CA ASN A 13 -16.95 19.72 -20.80
C ASN A 13 -16.36 20.76 -21.77
N ASN A 14 -15.28 20.37 -22.45
CA ASN A 14 -14.90 21.02 -23.70
C ASN A 14 -14.15 20.03 -24.62
N ASN A 15 -14.91 19.43 -25.55
CA ASN A 15 -14.49 18.82 -26.81
C ASN A 15 -13.42 17.69 -26.80
N ASN A 16 -13.94 16.46 -26.70
CA ASN A 16 -13.49 15.24 -27.40
C ASN A 16 -12.15 14.56 -27.06
N ARG A 17 -11.49 14.88 -25.94
CA ARG A 17 -10.53 13.96 -25.29
C ARG A 17 -10.71 14.02 -23.78
N ASN A 18 -11.32 12.97 -23.23
CA ASN A 18 -11.31 12.73 -21.79
C ASN A 18 -10.05 11.94 -21.53
N ASP A 19 -9.03 12.57 -20.96
CA ASP A 19 -7.85 11.89 -20.43
C ASP A 19 -7.91 12.01 -18.90
N ILE A 20 -7.47 10.98 -18.17
CA ILE A 20 -7.42 11.04 -16.70
C ILE A 20 -6.05 11.52 -16.26
N TYR A 21 -6.04 12.56 -15.42
CA TYR A 21 -4.84 13.09 -14.80
C TYR A 21 -4.66 12.47 -13.40
N PHE A 22 -3.68 11.57 -13.27
CA PHE A 22 -3.36 10.89 -12.01
C PHE A 22 -2.13 11.53 -11.35
N ILE A 23 -2.24 11.83 -10.04
CA ILE A 23 -1.12 12.20 -9.19
C ILE A 23 -0.99 11.14 -8.10
N GLY A 24 0.07 10.32 -8.17
CA GLY A 24 0.41 9.34 -7.15
C GLY A 24 1.63 9.78 -6.36
N GLY A 25 1.45 10.13 -5.07
CA GLY A 25 2.54 10.59 -4.21
C GLY A 25 3.28 11.83 -4.74
N PHE A 26 4.48 12.10 -4.21
CA PHE A 26 5.30 13.21 -4.71
C PHE A 26 5.92 12.87 -6.07
N GLY A 27 5.38 13.44 -7.16
CA GLY A 27 6.09 13.59 -8.43
C GLY A 27 5.88 12.50 -9.49
N THR A 28 4.98 11.52 -9.28
CA THR A 28 4.61 10.58 -10.35
C THR A 28 3.43 11.14 -11.13
N VAL A 29 3.67 11.50 -12.40
CA VAL A 29 2.65 11.97 -13.34
C VAL A 29 2.62 11.05 -14.54
N ALA A 30 1.43 10.54 -14.87
CA ALA A 30 1.21 9.70 -16.05
C ALA A 30 -0.15 10.04 -16.67
N TRP A 31 -0.19 9.96 -18.01
CA TRP A 31 -1.43 9.96 -18.76
C TRP A 31 -1.97 8.53 -18.80
N ILE A 32 -3.26 8.36 -18.49
CA ILE A 32 -3.95 7.08 -18.51
C ILE A 32 -5.12 7.19 -19.48
N ASP A 33 -5.26 6.21 -20.38
CA ASP A 33 -6.43 6.13 -21.27
C ASP A 33 -7.70 5.90 -20.45
N VAL A 34 -8.77 6.64 -20.78
CA VAL A 34 -10.02 6.56 -20.01
C VAL A 34 -10.65 5.18 -20.06
N LYS A 35 -10.62 4.49 -21.20
CA LYS A 35 -11.23 3.16 -21.31
C LYS A 35 -10.44 2.13 -20.51
N GLU A 36 -9.11 2.26 -20.50
CA GLU A 36 -8.26 1.42 -19.64
C GLU A 36 -8.57 1.65 -18.16
N TYR A 37 -8.67 2.90 -17.72
CA TYR A 37 -9.03 3.21 -16.34
C TYR A 37 -10.42 2.70 -15.95
N GLU A 38 -11.43 2.90 -16.80
CA GLU A 38 -12.81 2.45 -16.56
C GLU A 38 -12.94 0.92 -16.49
N ALA A 39 -12.06 0.18 -17.17
CA ALA A 39 -12.05 -1.28 -17.14
C ALA A 39 -11.36 -1.86 -15.88
N LEU A 40 -10.58 -1.05 -15.14
CA LEU A 40 -9.90 -1.48 -13.92
C LEU A 40 -10.86 -1.50 -12.73
N LYS A 41 -10.50 -2.32 -11.74
CA LYS A 41 -11.16 -2.34 -10.44
C LYS A 41 -10.19 -1.89 -9.37
N PRO A 42 -10.63 -1.10 -8.39
CA PRO A 42 -9.83 -0.82 -7.21
C PRO A 42 -9.36 -2.11 -6.53
N ASP A 43 -8.19 -2.04 -5.91
CA ASP A 43 -7.68 -3.14 -5.12
C ASP A 43 -8.60 -3.41 -3.92
N LYS A 44 -9.02 -4.66 -3.76
CA LYS A 44 -10.09 -5.02 -2.83
C LYS A 44 -9.72 -4.77 -1.38
N ILE A 45 -8.51 -5.15 -0.94
CA ILE A 45 -8.10 -4.90 0.44
C ILE A 45 -7.81 -3.41 0.71
N ALA A 46 -7.43 -2.66 -0.32
CA ALA A 46 -7.24 -1.21 -0.18
C ALA A 46 -8.58 -0.46 0.02
N VAL A 47 -9.67 -0.97 -0.56
CA VAL A 47 -11.00 -0.36 -0.44
C VAL A 47 -11.79 -0.94 0.74
N ASP A 48 -11.76 -2.24 0.94
CA ASP A 48 -12.53 -2.93 1.95
C ASP A 48 -11.84 -2.79 3.33
N GLY A 49 -12.50 -2.09 4.26
CA GLY A 49 -12.02 -1.90 5.63
C GLY A 49 -10.99 -0.77 5.83
N GLY A 50 -10.40 -0.23 4.74
CA GLY A 50 -9.64 1.02 4.71
C GLY A 50 -8.76 1.30 5.94
N GLU A 51 -9.02 2.41 6.63
CA GLU A 51 -8.27 2.86 7.82
C GLU A 51 -8.37 1.87 8.99
N GLN A 52 -9.49 1.17 9.16
CA GLN A 52 -9.68 0.21 10.24
C GLN A 52 -8.74 -0.99 10.09
N ASN A 53 -8.63 -1.53 8.87
CA ASN A 53 -7.69 -2.61 8.57
C ASN A 53 -6.25 -2.16 8.84
N LEU A 54 -5.85 -0.98 8.35
CA LEU A 54 -4.52 -0.44 8.60
C LEU A 54 -4.23 -0.26 10.09
N LYS A 55 -5.22 0.19 10.89
CA LYS A 55 -5.06 0.34 12.33
C LYS A 55 -4.84 -1.01 13.01
N GLU A 56 -5.64 -2.02 12.67
CA GLU A 56 -5.51 -3.36 13.23
C GLU A 56 -4.18 -4.03 12.85
N LEU A 57 -3.76 -3.86 11.59
CA LEU A 57 -2.45 -4.31 11.13
C LEU A 57 -1.31 -3.61 11.87
N ASN A 58 -1.37 -2.30 12.08
CA ASN A 58 -0.35 -1.58 12.84
C ASN A 58 -0.27 -2.05 14.31
N VAL A 59 -1.42 -2.26 14.97
CA VAL A 59 -1.45 -2.83 16.34
C VAL A 59 -0.72 -4.17 16.41
N THR A 60 -0.88 -4.99 15.37
CA THR A 60 -0.32 -6.35 15.34
C THR A 60 1.14 -6.39 14.88
N PHE A 61 1.52 -5.57 13.90
CA PHE A 61 2.74 -5.75 13.12
C PHE A 61 3.78 -4.62 13.23
N SER A 62 3.46 -3.44 13.78
CA SER A 62 4.44 -2.35 13.88
C SER A 62 5.71 -2.77 14.63
N LYS A 63 5.57 -3.47 15.76
CA LYS A 63 6.71 -3.97 16.54
C LYS A 63 7.51 -5.05 15.78
N PRO A 64 6.90 -6.15 15.28
CA PRO A 64 7.60 -7.14 14.47
C PRO A 64 8.31 -6.57 13.23
N LEU A 65 7.69 -5.58 12.55
CA LEU A 65 8.28 -4.93 11.38
C LEU A 65 9.48 -4.07 11.77
N LYS A 66 9.38 -3.31 12.88
CA LYS A 66 10.53 -2.58 13.42
C LYS A 66 11.69 -3.52 13.71
N GLU A 67 11.44 -4.65 14.37
CA GLU A 67 12.48 -5.64 14.70
C GLU A 67 13.11 -6.24 13.44
N LEU A 68 12.31 -6.57 12.43
CA LEU A 68 12.80 -7.06 11.15
C LEU A 68 13.73 -6.03 10.48
N LEU A 69 13.31 -4.77 10.40
CA LEU A 69 14.05 -3.70 9.75
C LEU A 69 15.28 -3.26 10.55
N SER A 70 15.24 -3.44 11.87
CA SER A 70 16.35 -3.13 12.78
C SER A 70 17.56 -4.05 12.58
N ALA A 71 17.41 -5.15 11.85
CA ALA A 71 18.51 -6.05 11.52
C ALA A 71 19.51 -5.43 10.53
N GLU A 72 19.10 -4.43 9.74
CA GLU A 72 19.95 -3.78 8.73
C GLU A 72 20.47 -2.41 9.18
N ALA A 73 19.70 -1.68 10.00
CA ALA A 73 20.04 -0.36 10.51
C ALA A 73 19.27 -0.04 11.79
N GLU A 74 19.72 0.94 12.58
CA GLU A 74 18.93 1.42 13.72
C GLU A 74 17.59 2.02 13.24
N VAL A 75 16.47 1.49 13.73
CA VAL A 75 15.12 1.94 13.40
C VAL A 75 14.39 2.33 14.68
N ASP A 76 13.92 3.56 14.76
CA ASP A 76 13.17 4.05 15.91
C ASP A 76 11.73 3.55 15.91
N ASP A 77 11.09 3.59 14.74
CA ASP A 77 9.67 3.28 14.55
C ASP A 77 9.37 2.77 13.13
N ALA A 78 8.36 1.91 13.01
CA ALA A 78 7.88 1.36 11.75
C ALA A 78 6.35 1.23 11.78
N ALA A 79 5.68 1.85 10.82
CA ALA A 79 4.22 1.82 10.71
C ALA A 79 3.78 1.56 9.27
N LEU A 80 2.82 0.68 9.08
CA LEU A 80 2.14 0.50 7.81
C LEU A 80 1.35 1.77 7.49
N ILE A 81 1.50 2.28 6.28
CA ILE A 81 0.79 3.47 5.78
C ILE A 81 -0.17 3.14 4.63
N SER A 82 0.03 2.00 3.96
CA SER A 82 -0.84 1.51 2.90
C SER A 82 -0.77 -0.02 2.83
N ILE A 83 -1.78 -0.62 2.19
CA ILE A 83 -1.80 -2.02 1.81
C ILE A 83 -2.56 -2.15 0.48
N ASP A 84 -2.08 -3.05 -0.36
CA ASP A 84 -2.80 -3.56 -1.55
C ASP A 84 -2.59 -5.08 -1.64
N SER A 85 -3.20 -5.72 -2.63
CA SER A 85 -3.15 -7.18 -2.81
C SER A 85 -1.75 -7.75 -3.03
N LYS A 86 -0.76 -6.91 -3.32
CA LYS A 86 0.63 -7.30 -3.63
C LYS A 86 1.60 -6.95 -2.53
N GLY A 87 1.23 -6.15 -1.53
CA GLY A 87 2.15 -5.78 -0.47
C GLY A 87 1.71 -4.61 0.39
N ILE A 88 2.66 -4.09 1.15
CA ILE A 88 2.48 -2.97 2.07
C ILE A 88 3.55 -1.91 1.87
N ASP A 89 3.18 -0.65 2.10
CA ASP A 89 4.15 0.41 2.30
C ASP A 89 4.30 0.70 3.80
N ILE A 90 5.55 0.78 4.25
CA ILE A 90 5.91 1.04 5.65
C ILE A 90 6.64 2.38 5.71
N ARG A 91 6.16 3.28 6.56
CA ARG A 91 6.93 4.45 6.97
C ARG A 91 7.87 4.03 8.10
N VAL A 92 9.16 4.21 7.85
CA VAL A 92 10.24 3.90 8.78
C VAL A 92 10.86 5.21 9.25
N ARG A 93 11.12 5.33 10.56
CA ARG A 93 11.73 6.51 11.17
C ARG A 93 13.11 6.15 11.73
N GLN A 94 14.09 6.97 11.38
CA GLN A 94 15.48 6.85 11.85
C GLN A 94 15.97 8.22 12.31
N GLY A 95 15.97 8.46 13.62
CA GLY A 95 16.19 9.78 14.20
C GLY A 95 15.15 10.79 13.70
N ALA A 96 15.63 11.84 13.02
CA ALA A 96 14.82 12.89 12.42
C ALA A 96 14.38 12.58 10.98
N GLN A 97 14.84 11.47 10.38
CA GLN A 97 14.53 11.11 9.00
C GLN A 97 13.38 10.11 8.92
N PHE A 98 12.61 10.22 7.84
CA PHE A 98 11.55 9.28 7.48
C PHE A 98 11.77 8.79 6.05
N ASN A 99 11.64 7.48 5.85
CA ASN A 99 11.60 6.84 4.54
C ASN A 99 10.38 5.94 4.43
N VAL A 100 9.96 5.69 3.19
CA VAL A 100 8.90 4.71 2.88
C VAL A 100 9.55 3.51 2.21
N GLN A 101 9.25 2.32 2.71
CA GLN A 101 9.74 1.06 2.16
C GLN A 101 8.57 0.20 1.70
N ARG A 102 8.69 -0.37 0.50
CA ARG A 102 7.73 -1.32 -0.05
C ARG A 102 8.14 -2.74 0.32
N LEU A 103 7.27 -3.47 1.02
CA LEU A 103 7.41 -4.92 1.20
C LEU A 103 6.37 -5.64 0.36
N SER A 104 6.84 -6.52 -0.53
CA SER A 104 5.96 -7.32 -1.39
C SER A 104 5.56 -8.62 -0.69
N PHE A 105 4.31 -9.05 -0.91
CA PHE A 105 3.88 -10.40 -0.61
C PHE A 105 4.48 -11.40 -1.62
N GLU A 106 4.43 -12.69 -1.29
CA GLU A 106 4.97 -13.73 -2.17
C GLU A 106 4.13 -13.86 -3.46
N GLU A 107 4.81 -14.14 -4.59
CA GLU A 107 4.17 -14.25 -5.90
C GLU A 107 3.03 -15.29 -5.91
N GLY A 108 1.91 -14.91 -6.53
CA GLY A 108 0.75 -15.79 -6.73
C GLY A 108 -0.32 -15.75 -5.63
N GLN A 109 -0.09 -15.05 -4.52
CA GLN A 109 -1.08 -14.91 -3.44
C GLN A 109 -1.67 -13.50 -3.44
N GLY A 110 -2.75 -13.29 -4.19
CA GLY A 110 -3.53 -12.05 -4.10
C GLY A 110 -4.18 -11.94 -2.73
N VAL A 111 -3.82 -10.91 -1.97
CA VAL A 111 -4.41 -10.64 -0.65
C VAL A 111 -5.65 -9.78 -0.84
N GLU A 112 -6.81 -10.29 -0.45
CA GLU A 112 -8.08 -9.55 -0.59
C GLU A 112 -8.72 -9.23 0.76
N THR A 113 -8.33 -9.94 1.83
CA THR A 113 -8.94 -9.82 3.16
C THR A 113 -7.92 -9.52 4.25
N LEU A 114 -8.40 -8.97 5.37
CA LEU A 114 -7.57 -8.69 6.54
C LEU A 114 -6.87 -9.95 7.09
N GLU A 115 -7.56 -11.10 7.10
CA GLU A 115 -6.98 -12.35 7.59
C GLU A 115 -5.88 -12.86 6.65
N GLU A 116 -6.07 -12.76 5.34
CA GLU A 116 -5.03 -13.07 4.37
C GLU A 116 -3.83 -12.13 4.52
N ALA A 117 -4.06 -10.84 4.77
CA ALA A 117 -2.99 -9.88 5.02
C ALA A 117 -2.17 -10.24 6.25
N LYS A 118 -2.83 -10.61 7.36
CA LYS A 118 -2.14 -11.08 8.57
C LYS A 118 -1.26 -12.30 8.28
N VAL A 119 -1.77 -13.27 7.53
CA VAL A 119 -1.01 -14.47 7.14
C VAL A 119 0.18 -14.10 6.25
N ALA A 120 -0.03 -13.25 5.24
CA ALA A 120 1.01 -12.82 4.32
C ALA A 120 2.13 -12.04 5.04
N LEU A 121 1.78 -11.14 5.96
CA LEU A 121 2.76 -10.37 6.75
C LEU A 121 3.60 -11.26 7.65
N TRP A 122 3.00 -12.26 8.30
CA TRP A 122 3.77 -13.22 9.08
C TRP A 122 4.76 -14.01 8.23
N LYS A 123 4.40 -14.37 6.99
CA LYS A 123 5.34 -15.01 6.05
C LYS A 123 6.52 -14.10 5.74
N VAL A 124 6.26 -12.82 5.42
CA VAL A 124 7.30 -11.81 5.13
C VAL A 124 8.25 -11.68 6.33
N ILE A 125 7.72 -11.51 7.54
CA ILE A 125 8.52 -11.34 8.76
C ILE A 125 9.38 -12.57 9.04
N LYS A 126 8.78 -13.76 9.01
CA LYS A 126 9.51 -15.02 9.27
C LYS A 126 10.62 -15.25 8.24
N LYS A 127 10.34 -14.98 6.96
CA LYS A 127 11.32 -15.14 5.88
C LYS A 127 12.50 -14.18 6.05
N GLY A 128 12.22 -12.92 6.37
CA GLY A 128 13.27 -11.92 6.62
C GLY A 128 14.14 -12.27 7.83
N GLN A 129 13.55 -12.75 8.93
CA GLN A 129 14.30 -13.26 10.08
C GLN A 129 15.21 -14.43 9.72
N VAL A 130 14.73 -15.39 8.91
CA VAL A 130 15.55 -16.54 8.46
C VAL A 130 16.71 -16.10 7.56
N GLN A 131 16.53 -15.08 6.72
CA GLN A 131 17.61 -14.54 5.90
C GLN A 131 18.68 -13.83 6.75
N ASN A 132 18.25 -13.10 7.79
CA ASN A 132 19.16 -12.42 8.71
C ASN A 132 19.97 -13.40 9.57
N LEU A 133 19.41 -14.55 9.96
CA LEU A 133 20.14 -15.60 10.71
C LEU A 133 21.21 -16.34 9.89
N LYS A 134 21.20 -16.21 8.56
CA LYS A 134 22.15 -16.87 7.64
C LYS A 134 23.30 -15.96 7.20
N ARG A 135 23.33 -14.71 7.65
CA ARG A 135 24.45 -13.78 7.44
C ARG A 135 25.35 -13.77 8.67
#